data_AF-A0A9X5XHB4-F1
#
_entry.id   AF-A0A9X5XHB4-F1
#
_cell.length_a   1.000
_cell.length_b   1.000
_cell.length_c   1.000
_cell.angle_alpha   90.00
_cell.angle_beta   90.00
_cell.angle_gamma   90.00
#
_symmetry.space_group_name_H-M   'P 1'
#
loop_
_entity.id
_entity.type
_entity.pdbx_description
1 polymer ?
#
loop_
_entity_poly.entity_id
_entity_poly.type
_entity_poly.pdbx_seq_one_letter_code
_entity_poly.pdbx_strand_id
1 'polypeptide(L)'
;MSEETRSEVYAELAALGPYGVHPGHALITMVEPHPGHEYAYNRWYEDDHYYAGAMAMPWMYAGRRWVATRDLQLLRYPEKSAVAQPVTAGCYLSTYWVTEGRYDDHMRWTVGINKRLNRDGRVYQDRTHVFTAFQDHAATVYRGGAAGPRDFHALDHPYAGLVLQVVDADSADRRAELLEWLRARHLPRRLAGSPAAMVTVFRP
;
A
#
# COMPACT_ATOMS: atom_id res chain seq x y z
N MET A 1 31.67 -4.99 -17.82
CA MET A 1 31.34 -5.41 -16.44
C MET A 1 30.73 -6.79 -16.56
N SER A 2 31.22 -7.82 -15.87
CA SER A 2 30.49 -9.09 -15.86
C SER A 2 29.18 -8.86 -15.10
N GLU A 3 28.06 -9.19 -15.72
CA GLU A 3 26.78 -9.28 -15.03
C GLU A 3 26.84 -10.50 -14.11
N GLU A 4 27.49 -10.35 -12.96
CA GLU A 4 27.54 -11.39 -11.95
C GLU A 4 26.13 -11.54 -11.36
N THR A 5 25.41 -12.56 -11.80
CA THR A 5 24.11 -12.95 -11.23
C THR A 5 24.29 -14.13 -10.29
N ARG A 6 23.59 -14.12 -9.16
CA ARG A 6 23.57 -15.25 -8.20
C ARG A 6 22.38 -16.16 -8.45
N SER A 7 22.18 -16.57 -9.70
CA SER A 7 20.94 -17.25 -10.15
C SER A 7 20.66 -18.54 -9.38
N GLU A 8 21.68 -19.31 -9.03
CA GLU A 8 21.54 -20.55 -8.24
C GLU A 8 20.95 -20.28 -6.85
N VAL A 9 21.44 -19.22 -6.19
CA VAL A 9 20.93 -18.80 -4.87
C VAL A 9 19.45 -18.42 -4.93
N TYR A 10 19.00 -17.80 -6.01
CA TYR A 10 17.56 -17.50 -6.18
C TYR A 10 16.71 -18.77 -6.24
N ALA A 11 17.18 -19.81 -6.92
CA ALA A 11 16.46 -21.08 -7.02
C ALA A 11 16.36 -21.77 -5.64
N GLU A 12 17.45 -21.76 -4.87
CA GLU A 12 17.46 -22.29 -3.50
C GLU A 12 16.47 -21.52 -2.60
N LEU A 13 16.51 -20.19 -2.63
CA LEU A 13 15.61 -19.35 -1.83
C LEU A 13 14.13 -19.58 -2.17
N ALA A 14 13.81 -19.77 -3.46
CA ALA A 14 12.44 -20.02 -3.91
C ALA A 14 11.88 -21.37 -3.41
N ALA A 15 12.74 -22.33 -3.06
CA ALA A 15 12.33 -23.64 -2.54
C ALA A 15 12.09 -23.67 -1.02
N LEU A 16 12.27 -22.54 -0.31
CA LEU A 16 12.30 -22.50 1.15
C LEU A 16 11.16 -21.69 1.78
N GLY A 17 10.63 -22.23 2.88
CA GLY A 17 9.66 -21.56 3.75
C GLY A 17 8.26 -21.44 3.14
N PRO A 18 7.34 -20.76 3.83
CA PRO A 18 5.98 -20.56 3.34
C PRO A 18 5.96 -19.68 2.10
N TYR A 19 5.14 -20.07 1.11
CA TYR A 19 4.90 -19.35 -0.14
C TYR A 19 3.40 -19.16 -0.34
N GLY A 20 2.82 -18.29 0.48
CA GLY A 20 1.39 -18.01 0.50
C GLY A 20 1.02 -16.79 -0.35
N VAL A 21 -0.28 -16.66 -0.62
CA VAL A 21 -0.85 -15.51 -1.34
C VAL A 21 -1.47 -14.47 -0.40
N HIS A 22 -1.57 -14.76 0.90
CA HIS A 22 -2.23 -13.87 1.83
C HIS A 22 -1.43 -12.57 2.05
N PRO A 23 -2.09 -11.39 2.01
CA PRO A 23 -1.43 -10.14 2.36
C PRO A 23 -1.12 -10.16 3.86
N GLY A 24 0.16 -10.14 4.22
CA GLY A 24 0.57 -9.95 5.61
C GLY A 24 0.78 -8.49 5.97
N HIS A 25 1.20 -7.67 5.00
CA HIS A 25 1.47 -6.25 5.20
C HIS A 25 1.09 -5.47 3.94
N ALA A 26 0.87 -4.17 4.09
CA ALA A 26 0.74 -3.25 2.98
C ALA A 26 1.76 -2.14 3.07
N LEU A 27 2.42 -1.80 1.95
CA LEU A 27 3.00 -0.47 1.78
C LEU A 27 1.91 0.45 1.24
N ILE A 28 1.60 1.50 1.99
CA ILE A 28 0.66 2.54 1.57
C ILE A 28 1.46 3.83 1.47
N THR A 29 1.46 4.43 0.27
CA THR A 29 2.15 5.69 -0.01
C THR A 29 1.20 6.69 -0.64
N MET A 30 1.09 7.87 -0.05
CA MET A 30 0.32 9.00 -0.51
C MET A 30 1.28 10.17 -0.73
N VAL A 31 1.33 10.68 -1.95
CA VAL A 31 2.35 11.62 -2.42
C VAL A 31 1.71 12.82 -3.10
N GLU A 32 2.30 13.99 -2.86
CA GLU A 32 2.01 15.25 -3.54
C GLU A 32 3.25 15.69 -4.33
N PRO A 33 3.24 15.65 -5.66
CA PRO A 33 4.29 16.28 -6.46
C PRO A 33 4.31 17.78 -6.22
N HIS A 34 5.48 18.40 -6.34
CA HIS A 34 5.53 19.86 -6.27
C HIS A 34 4.84 20.46 -7.51
N PRO A 35 4.21 21.65 -7.41
CA PRO A 35 3.49 22.24 -8.53
C PRO A 35 4.33 22.32 -9.82
N GLY A 36 3.82 21.79 -10.92
CA GLY A 36 4.53 21.70 -12.21
C GLY A 36 5.35 20.42 -12.41
N HIS A 37 5.46 19.56 -11.41
CA HIS A 37 6.20 18.29 -11.45
C HIS A 37 5.30 17.06 -11.58
N GLU A 38 3.98 17.23 -11.69
CA GLU A 38 3.00 16.15 -11.66
C GLU A 38 3.22 15.14 -12.80
N TYR A 39 3.42 15.65 -14.02
CA TYR A 39 3.67 14.80 -15.20
C TYR A 39 4.97 14.02 -15.06
N ALA A 40 6.06 14.70 -14.71
CA ALA A 40 7.38 14.08 -14.60
C ALA A 40 7.45 13.06 -13.45
N TYR A 41 6.83 13.37 -12.30
CA TYR A 41 6.62 12.41 -11.23
C TYR A 41 5.85 11.18 -11.73
N ASN A 42 4.74 11.39 -12.43
CA ASN A 42 3.92 10.27 -12.90
C ASN A 42 4.67 9.39 -13.90
N ARG A 43 5.41 9.97 -14.84
CA ARG A 43 6.26 9.23 -15.79
C ARG A 43 7.36 8.45 -15.10
N TRP A 44 8.09 9.07 -14.18
CA TRP A 44 9.10 8.35 -13.38
C TRP A 44 8.49 7.19 -12.59
N TYR A 45 7.30 7.40 -12.03
CA TYR A 45 6.65 6.37 -11.24
C TYR A 45 6.22 5.20 -12.13
N GLU A 46 5.63 5.47 -13.29
CA GLU A 46 5.17 4.46 -14.25
C GLU A 46 6.31 3.70 -14.91
N ASP A 47 7.33 4.41 -15.37
CA ASP A 47 8.39 3.83 -16.18
C ASP A 47 9.46 3.14 -15.33
N ASP A 48 9.60 3.54 -14.06
CA ASP A 48 10.70 3.08 -13.21
C ASP A 48 10.27 2.69 -11.79
N HIS A 49 9.79 3.66 -11.00
CA HIS A 49 9.69 3.48 -9.55
C HIS A 49 8.72 2.37 -9.14
N TYR A 50 7.58 2.26 -9.82
CA TYR A 50 6.58 1.23 -9.51
C TYR A 50 7.16 -0.18 -9.65
N TYR A 51 8.08 -0.39 -10.59
CA TYR A 51 8.71 -1.68 -10.81
C TYR A 51 9.98 -1.83 -9.99
N ALA A 52 11.00 -1.01 -10.27
CA ALA A 52 12.32 -1.16 -9.66
C ALA A 52 12.35 -0.80 -8.17
N GLY A 53 11.48 0.12 -7.76
CA GLY A 53 11.32 0.57 -6.38
C GLY A 53 10.17 -0.09 -5.63
N ALA A 54 9.54 -1.15 -6.19
CA ALA A 54 8.46 -1.88 -5.53
C ALA A 54 8.23 -3.29 -6.14
N MET A 55 7.57 -3.41 -7.29
CA MET A 55 7.05 -4.69 -7.79
C MET A 55 8.12 -5.73 -8.17
N ALA A 56 9.36 -5.32 -8.44
CA ALA A 56 10.48 -6.23 -8.68
C ALA A 56 11.13 -6.73 -7.38
N MET A 57 10.70 -6.22 -6.21
CA MET A 57 11.20 -6.67 -4.92
C MET A 57 10.55 -8.00 -4.53
N PRO A 58 11.30 -8.93 -3.90
CA PRO A 58 10.74 -10.14 -3.34
C PRO A 58 9.58 -9.85 -2.38
N TRP A 59 8.58 -10.74 -2.42
CA TRP A 59 7.41 -10.77 -1.55
C TRP A 59 6.38 -9.66 -1.77
N MET A 60 6.69 -8.62 -2.54
CA MET A 60 5.72 -7.61 -2.96
C MET A 60 4.98 -8.06 -4.22
N TYR A 61 3.91 -8.82 -4.08
CA TYR A 61 3.32 -9.58 -5.19
C TYR A 61 2.18 -8.85 -5.93
N ALA A 62 1.57 -7.85 -5.32
CA ALA A 62 0.51 -7.07 -5.93
C ALA A 62 0.68 -5.58 -5.61
N GLY A 63 0.32 -4.73 -6.56
CA GLY A 63 0.40 -3.28 -6.44
C GLY A 63 -0.72 -2.63 -7.22
N ARG A 64 -1.11 -1.41 -6.83
CA ARG A 64 -1.91 -0.52 -7.67
C ARG A 64 -1.67 0.94 -7.33
N ARG A 65 -1.85 1.79 -8.33
CA ARG A 65 -1.77 3.25 -8.25
C ARG A 65 -3.16 3.85 -8.45
N TRP A 66 -3.45 4.89 -7.71
CA TRP A 66 -4.71 5.61 -7.70
C TRP A 66 -4.44 7.10 -7.73
N VAL A 67 -5.35 7.85 -8.36
CA VAL A 67 -5.28 9.31 -8.42
C VAL A 67 -6.55 9.88 -7.82
N ALA A 68 -6.40 10.73 -6.81
CA ALA A 68 -7.48 11.55 -6.30
C ALA A 68 -7.49 12.87 -7.09
N THR A 69 -8.48 13.06 -7.95
CA THR A 69 -8.74 14.36 -8.60
C THR A 69 -8.97 15.44 -7.54
N ARG A 70 -8.91 16.71 -7.95
CA ARG A 70 -9.12 17.82 -7.01
C ARG A 70 -10.47 17.71 -6.29
N ASP A 71 -11.54 17.33 -7.00
CA ASP A 71 -12.86 17.15 -6.41
C ASP A 71 -12.86 16.05 -5.33
N LEU A 72 -12.17 14.92 -5.57
CA LEU A 72 -12.04 13.85 -4.58
C LEU A 72 -11.19 14.28 -3.37
N GLN A 73 -10.15 15.10 -3.57
CA GLN A 73 -9.36 15.64 -2.47
C GLN A 73 -10.19 16.57 -1.57
N LEU A 74 -11.11 17.35 -2.15
CA LEU A 74 -11.99 18.26 -1.42
C LEU A 74 -13.07 17.55 -0.58
N LEU A 75 -13.33 16.26 -0.83
CA LEU A 75 -14.22 15.44 0.00
C LEU A 75 -13.58 14.96 1.31
N ARG A 76 -12.28 15.19 1.51
CA ARG A 76 -11.55 14.66 2.65
C ARG A 76 -11.88 15.42 3.94
N TYR A 77 -12.02 14.66 5.02
CA TYR A 77 -12.34 15.17 6.34
C TYR A 77 -11.64 14.35 7.42
N PRO A 78 -11.50 14.88 8.65
CA PRO A 78 -11.75 16.27 9.06
C PRO A 78 -10.69 17.25 8.54
N GLU A 79 -10.96 18.57 8.57
CA GLU A 79 -10.03 19.62 8.11
C GLU A 79 -8.65 19.53 8.78
N LYS A 80 -8.64 19.30 10.11
CA LYS A 80 -7.42 19.04 10.87
C LYS A 80 -7.11 17.55 10.83
N SER A 81 -5.97 17.19 10.22
CA SER A 81 -5.55 15.80 10.07
C SER A 81 -4.12 15.59 10.55
N ALA A 82 -3.90 14.47 11.23
CA ALA A 82 -2.58 13.99 11.60
C ALA A 82 -1.83 13.37 10.40
N VAL A 83 -2.54 13.09 9.30
CA VAL A 83 -2.00 12.39 8.12
C VAL A 83 -1.60 13.37 7.02
N ALA A 84 -2.40 14.42 6.79
CA ALA A 84 -2.17 15.35 5.69
C ALA A 84 -2.46 16.79 6.12
N GLN A 85 -1.55 17.71 5.83
CA GLN A 85 -1.69 19.14 6.13
C GLN A 85 -1.29 19.97 4.90
N PRO A 86 -2.25 20.59 4.19
CA PRO A 86 -3.70 20.53 4.41
C PRO A 86 -4.27 19.13 4.18
N VAL A 87 -5.48 18.83 4.69
CA VAL A 87 -6.11 17.49 4.52
C VAL A 87 -6.28 17.08 3.04
N THR A 88 -6.32 18.06 2.14
CA THR A 88 -6.40 17.82 0.70
C THR A 88 -5.08 17.37 0.07
N ALA A 89 -3.95 17.44 0.77
CA ALA A 89 -2.64 17.07 0.24
C ALA A 89 -2.52 15.57 -0.04
N GLY A 90 -1.82 15.20 -1.10
CA GLY A 90 -1.53 13.83 -1.49
C GLY A 90 -2.50 13.35 -2.56
N CYS A 91 -2.25 13.70 -3.82
CA CYS A 91 -3.11 13.36 -4.95
C CYS A 91 -2.83 11.97 -5.56
N TYR A 92 -1.62 11.41 -5.36
CA TYR A 92 -1.27 10.05 -5.80
C TYR A 92 -1.21 9.09 -4.62
N LEU A 93 -1.94 7.99 -4.71
CA LEU A 93 -1.91 6.91 -3.73
C LEU A 93 -1.40 5.64 -4.42
N SER A 94 -0.39 4.99 -3.85
CA SER A 94 0.01 3.64 -4.26
C SER A 94 -0.09 2.69 -3.08
N THR A 95 -0.54 1.48 -3.37
CA THR A 95 -0.80 0.43 -2.39
C THR A 95 -0.15 -0.85 -2.88
N TYR A 96 0.56 -1.57 -2.02
CA TYR A 96 1.27 -2.79 -2.37
C TYR A 96 1.17 -3.86 -1.30
N TRP A 97 0.90 -5.11 -1.70
CA TRP A 97 0.78 -6.24 -0.78
C TRP A 97 2.12 -6.94 -0.62
N VAL A 98 2.50 -7.18 0.63
CA VAL A 98 3.63 -8.02 1.00
C VAL A 98 3.10 -9.34 1.55
N THR A 99 3.67 -10.46 1.07
CA THR A 99 3.32 -11.81 1.52
C THR A 99 3.39 -11.95 3.05
N GLU A 100 2.41 -12.65 3.62
CA GLU A 100 2.38 -13.02 5.04
C GLU A 100 3.68 -13.69 5.52
N GLY A 101 4.18 -13.23 6.67
CA GLY A 101 5.42 -13.73 7.27
C GLY A 101 6.72 -13.28 6.59
N ARG A 102 6.67 -12.42 5.55
CA ARG A 102 7.86 -12.01 4.78
C ARG A 102 8.28 -10.55 4.95
N TYR A 103 7.70 -9.83 5.90
CA TYR A 103 7.99 -8.41 6.11
C TYR A 103 9.46 -8.13 6.39
N ASP A 104 10.07 -8.83 7.34
CA ASP A 104 11.47 -8.58 7.70
C ASP A 104 12.43 -8.81 6.53
N ASP A 105 12.21 -9.87 5.76
CA ASP A 105 12.98 -10.17 4.55
C ASP A 105 12.77 -9.11 3.48
N HIS A 106 11.52 -8.69 3.27
CA HIS A 106 11.18 -7.59 2.38
C HIS A 106 11.86 -6.28 2.79
N MET A 107 11.87 -5.95 4.09
CA MET A 107 12.49 -4.73 4.60
C MET A 107 14.01 -4.70 4.39
N ARG A 108 14.69 -5.83 4.60
CA ARG A 108 16.13 -5.95 4.29
C ARG A 108 16.40 -5.66 2.80
N TRP A 109 15.55 -6.19 1.92
CA TRP A 109 15.65 -5.93 0.48
C TRP A 109 15.40 -4.46 0.14
N THR A 110 14.31 -3.90 0.66
CA THR A 110 13.90 -2.49 0.46
C THR A 110 15.00 -1.51 0.84
N VAL A 111 15.71 -1.74 1.94
CA VAL A 111 16.87 -0.91 2.33
C VAL A 111 17.99 -0.98 1.29
N GLY A 112 18.32 -2.17 0.80
CA GLY A 112 19.38 -2.37 -0.19
C GLY A 112 19.07 -1.70 -1.53
N ILE A 113 17.87 -1.94 -2.06
CA ILE A 113 17.47 -1.39 -3.36
C ILE A 113 17.27 0.14 -3.30
N ASN A 114 16.73 0.69 -2.21
CA ASN A 114 16.62 2.14 -2.06
C ASN A 114 17.98 2.83 -2.04
N LYS A 115 18.98 2.27 -1.35
CA LYS A 115 20.36 2.79 -1.39
C LYS A 115 20.91 2.79 -2.82
N ARG A 116 20.69 1.70 -3.56
CA ARG A 116 21.11 1.58 -4.96
C ARG A 116 20.42 2.61 -5.85
N LEU A 117 19.09 2.71 -5.80
CA LEU A 117 18.32 3.64 -6.63
C LEU A 117 18.70 5.10 -6.37
N ASN A 118 18.95 5.47 -5.11
CA ASN A 118 19.44 6.82 -4.78
C ASN A 118 20.82 7.08 -5.37
N ARG A 119 21.78 6.16 -5.18
CA ARG A 119 23.12 6.28 -5.76
C ARG A 119 23.08 6.39 -7.29
N ASP A 120 22.17 5.64 -7.92
CA ASP A 120 22.03 5.60 -9.37
C ASP A 120 21.20 6.79 -9.91
N GLY A 121 20.79 7.75 -9.07
CA GLY A 121 20.05 8.95 -9.48
C GLY A 121 18.60 8.69 -9.90
N ARG A 122 18.03 7.55 -9.51
CA ARG A 122 16.71 7.06 -9.96
C ARG A 122 15.57 7.41 -9.00
N VAL A 123 15.76 8.39 -8.11
CA VAL A 123 14.73 8.82 -7.16
C VAL A 123 14.34 10.27 -7.46
N TYR A 124 13.06 10.46 -7.81
CA TYR A 124 12.52 11.75 -8.24
C TYR A 124 12.24 12.72 -7.08
N GLN A 125 13.05 13.74 -6.86
CA GLN A 125 13.03 14.48 -5.58
C GLN A 125 11.90 15.52 -5.45
N ASP A 126 11.32 16.01 -6.56
CA ASP A 126 10.32 17.09 -6.55
C ASP A 126 8.91 16.60 -6.17
N ARG A 127 8.82 16.04 -4.96
CA ARG A 127 7.62 15.47 -4.36
C ARG A 127 7.68 15.54 -2.84
N THR A 128 6.52 15.51 -2.22
CA THR A 128 6.35 15.36 -0.78
C THR A 128 5.65 14.04 -0.50
N HIS A 129 6.27 13.21 0.34
CA HIS A 129 5.58 12.07 0.95
C HIS A 129 4.63 12.60 2.01
N VAL A 130 3.32 12.57 1.74
CA VAL A 130 2.29 12.99 2.68
C VAL A 130 2.05 11.89 3.72
N PHE A 131 1.99 10.65 3.26
CA PHE A 131 1.94 9.47 4.12
C PHE A 131 2.70 8.34 3.45
N THR A 132 3.61 7.66 4.15
CA THR A 132 4.29 6.47 3.62
C THR A 132 4.66 5.56 4.76
N ALA A 133 4.02 4.40 4.82
CA ALA A 133 4.29 3.44 5.86
C ALA A 133 4.00 2.01 5.38
N PHE A 134 4.77 1.07 5.90
CA PHE A 134 4.37 -0.32 5.95
C PHE A 134 3.40 -0.50 7.13
N GLN A 135 2.37 -1.33 6.94
CA GLN A 135 1.33 -1.59 7.92
C GLN A 135 1.02 -3.09 7.95
N ASP A 136 0.85 -3.66 9.14
CA ASP A 136 0.50 -5.08 9.32
C ASP A 136 -0.96 -5.31 8.96
N HIS A 137 -1.25 -6.37 8.22
CA HIS A 137 -2.62 -6.82 8.00
C HIS A 137 -3.23 -7.27 9.32
N ALA A 138 -4.44 -6.79 9.60
CA ALA A 138 -5.15 -7.07 10.84
C ALA A 138 -6.49 -7.80 10.60
N ALA A 139 -7.19 -7.46 9.51
CA ALA A 139 -8.45 -8.11 9.16
C ALA A 139 -8.83 -7.84 7.70
N THR A 140 -9.64 -8.72 7.13
CA THR A 140 -10.41 -8.43 5.91
C THR A 140 -11.89 -8.69 6.20
N VAL A 141 -12.75 -7.72 5.87
CA VAL A 141 -14.21 -7.88 5.92
C VAL A 141 -14.74 -7.89 4.50
N TYR A 142 -15.41 -8.98 4.12
CA TYR A 142 -15.98 -9.17 2.79
C TYR A 142 -17.48 -8.88 2.79
N ARG A 143 -17.96 -8.10 1.81
CA ARG A 143 -19.41 -7.87 1.63
C ARG A 143 -20.15 -9.17 1.32
N GLY A 144 -19.57 -10.01 0.45
CA GLY A 144 -20.18 -11.26 -0.05
C GLY A 144 -19.82 -12.53 0.72
N GLY A 145 -19.21 -12.42 1.90
CA GLY A 145 -18.71 -13.57 2.65
C GLY A 145 -17.67 -14.35 1.85
N ALA A 146 -18.00 -15.58 1.45
CA ALA A 146 -17.10 -16.44 0.68
C ALA A 146 -17.14 -16.22 -0.84
N ALA A 147 -18.13 -15.49 -1.34
CA ALA A 147 -18.31 -15.25 -2.77
C ALA A 147 -17.56 -13.99 -3.24
N GLY A 148 -16.90 -14.08 -4.40
CA GLY A 148 -16.26 -12.95 -5.07
C GLY A 148 -14.75 -12.82 -4.81
N PRO A 149 -14.14 -11.70 -5.24
CA PRO A 149 -12.71 -11.48 -5.09
C PRO A 149 -12.28 -11.45 -3.62
N ARG A 150 -11.04 -11.87 -3.36
CA ARG A 150 -10.41 -11.93 -2.04
C ARG A 150 -9.44 -10.76 -1.86
N ASP A 151 -8.95 -10.55 -0.64
CA ASP A 151 -7.96 -9.52 -0.34
C ASP A 151 -6.70 -9.61 -1.21
N PHE A 152 -6.24 -10.82 -1.50
CA PHE A 152 -5.13 -11.05 -2.42
C PHE A 152 -5.45 -10.73 -3.89
N HIS A 153 -6.73 -10.57 -4.25
CA HIS A 153 -7.17 -10.06 -5.55
C HIS A 153 -7.42 -8.53 -5.54
N ALA A 154 -7.23 -7.84 -4.41
CA ALA A 154 -7.78 -6.50 -4.24
C ALA A 154 -7.12 -5.43 -5.15
N LEU A 155 -5.89 -5.67 -5.61
CA LEU A 155 -5.11 -4.71 -6.39
C LEU A 155 -5.05 -5.02 -7.89
N ASP A 156 -5.30 -6.25 -8.30
CA ASP A 156 -5.33 -6.68 -9.70
C ASP A 156 -6.76 -6.86 -10.23
N HIS A 157 -7.76 -7.06 -9.35
CA HIS A 157 -9.17 -7.00 -9.75
C HIS A 157 -9.55 -5.57 -10.22
N PRO A 158 -10.32 -5.40 -11.30
CA PRO A 158 -10.61 -4.09 -11.91
C PRO A 158 -11.65 -3.26 -11.13
N TYR A 159 -11.43 -3.04 -9.83
CA TYR A 159 -12.23 -2.09 -9.05
C TYR A 159 -12.11 -0.68 -9.62
N ALA A 160 -13.24 0.05 -9.59
CA ALA A 160 -13.33 1.42 -10.10
C ALA A 160 -12.60 2.45 -9.20
N GLY A 161 -12.34 2.10 -7.94
CA GLY A 161 -11.68 3.00 -7.01
C GLY A 161 -11.39 2.35 -5.67
N LEU A 162 -10.70 3.11 -4.82
CA LEU A 162 -10.34 2.79 -3.45
C LEU A 162 -10.68 3.99 -2.55
N VAL A 163 -11.08 3.71 -1.32
CA VAL A 163 -11.17 4.71 -0.25
C VAL A 163 -10.16 4.33 0.83
N LEU A 164 -9.24 5.24 1.15
CA LEU A 164 -8.36 5.11 2.32
C LEU A 164 -9.04 5.80 3.51
N GLN A 165 -9.16 5.07 4.61
CA GLN A 165 -9.57 5.63 5.90
C GLN A 165 -8.43 5.42 6.89
N VAL A 166 -8.03 6.50 7.56
CA VAL A 166 -7.11 6.44 8.70
C VAL A 166 -7.95 6.71 9.94
N VAL A 167 -8.11 5.69 10.78
CA VAL A 167 -8.95 5.74 11.98
C VAL A 167 -8.02 5.68 13.18
N ASP A 168 -8.12 6.69 14.05
CA ASP A 168 -7.35 6.74 15.27
C ASP A 168 -8.11 6.10 16.44
N ALA A 169 -7.36 5.65 17.44
CA ALA A 169 -7.89 5.23 18.73
C ALA A 169 -7.46 6.25 19.79
N ASP A 170 -8.31 6.52 20.78
CA ASP A 170 -8.01 7.48 21.85
C ASP A 170 -6.69 7.19 22.59
N SER A 171 -6.28 5.92 22.62
CA SER A 171 -4.98 5.48 23.12
C SER A 171 -4.56 4.14 22.51
N ALA A 172 -3.27 3.80 22.67
CA ALA A 172 -2.70 2.58 22.09
C ALA A 172 -3.36 1.28 22.61
N ASP A 173 -3.72 1.22 23.89
CA ASP A 173 -4.40 0.08 24.52
C ASP A 173 -5.83 -0.13 24.02
N ARG A 174 -6.47 0.91 23.48
CA ARG A 174 -7.84 0.86 22.92
C ARG A 174 -7.87 0.36 21.47
N ARG A 175 -6.73 0.23 20.80
CA ARG A 175 -6.66 -0.20 19.39
C ARG A 175 -7.26 -1.58 19.15
N ALA A 176 -7.06 -2.52 20.07
CA ALA A 176 -7.62 -3.87 19.94
C ALA A 176 -9.16 -3.86 20.00
N GLU A 177 -9.73 -3.06 20.92
CA GLU A 177 -11.19 -2.90 21.02
C GLU A 177 -11.76 -2.20 19.77
N LEU A 178 -11.07 -1.16 19.27
CA LEU A 178 -11.46 -0.49 18.04
C LEU A 178 -11.47 -1.45 16.86
N LEU A 179 -10.43 -2.26 16.69
CA LEU A 179 -10.35 -3.26 15.62
C LEU A 179 -11.49 -4.28 15.70
N GLU A 180 -11.78 -4.78 16.90
CA GLU A 180 -12.88 -5.72 17.09
C GLU A 180 -14.24 -5.08 16.78
N TRP A 181 -14.47 -3.85 17.22
CA TRP A 181 -15.70 -3.11 16.89
C TRP A 181 -15.81 -2.85 15.38
N LEU A 182 -14.71 -2.47 14.71
CA LEU A 182 -14.67 -2.28 13.26
C LEU A 182 -15.06 -3.57 12.53
N ARG A 183 -14.41 -4.68 12.86
CA ARG A 183 -14.59 -5.97 12.20
C ARG A 183 -15.96 -6.59 12.47
N ALA A 184 -16.40 -6.59 13.73
CA ALA A 184 -17.60 -7.32 14.14
C ALA A 184 -18.90 -6.54 13.95
N ARG A 185 -18.86 -5.19 13.93
CA ARG A 185 -20.06 -4.36 13.93
C ARG A 185 -20.09 -3.31 12.84
N HIS A 186 -19.06 -2.46 12.75
CA HIS A 186 -19.12 -1.29 11.89
C HIS A 186 -19.00 -1.64 10.40
N LEU A 187 -17.93 -2.33 10.01
CA LEU A 187 -17.64 -2.63 8.61
C LEU A 187 -18.69 -3.54 7.97
N PRO A 188 -19.18 -4.63 8.61
CA PRO A 188 -20.25 -5.44 8.01
C PRO A 188 -21.52 -4.62 7.69
N ARG A 189 -21.93 -3.73 8.60
CA ARG A 189 -23.10 -2.86 8.39
C ARG A 189 -22.88 -1.84 7.28
N ARG A 190 -21.67 -1.29 7.14
CA ARG A 190 -21.34 -0.32 6.10
C ARG A 190 -21.16 -0.97 4.73
N LEU A 191 -20.68 -2.21 4.68
CA LEU A 191 -20.49 -2.95 3.44
C LEU A 191 -21.80 -3.47 2.85
N ALA A 192 -22.76 -3.87 3.68
CA ALA A 192 -24.06 -4.35 3.26
C ALA A 192 -24.75 -3.34 2.32
N GLY A 193 -25.05 -3.76 1.09
CA GLY A 193 -25.67 -2.92 0.06
C GLY A 193 -24.79 -1.83 -0.55
N SER A 194 -23.55 -1.64 -0.08
CA SER A 194 -22.61 -0.66 -0.64
C SER A 194 -21.95 -1.18 -1.93
N PRO A 195 -21.36 -0.32 -2.79
CA PRO A 195 -20.59 -0.76 -3.96
C PRO A 195 -19.22 -1.36 -3.60
N ALA A 196 -18.74 -1.22 -2.37
CA ALA A 196 -17.45 -1.75 -1.95
C ALA A 196 -17.52 -3.28 -1.75
N ALA A 197 -16.56 -4.01 -2.33
CA ALA A 197 -16.54 -5.47 -2.25
C ALA A 197 -15.96 -5.99 -0.92
N MET A 198 -14.98 -5.29 -0.37
CA MET A 198 -14.30 -5.64 0.87
C MET A 198 -13.65 -4.41 1.52
N VAL A 199 -13.24 -4.55 2.77
CA VAL A 199 -12.32 -3.65 3.47
C VAL A 199 -11.18 -4.47 4.05
N THR A 200 -9.94 -4.10 3.75
CA THR A 200 -8.73 -4.61 4.38
C THR A 200 -8.29 -3.60 5.45
N VAL A 201 -8.11 -4.08 6.67
CA VAL A 201 -7.70 -3.27 7.82
C VAL A 201 -6.25 -3.58 8.10
N PHE A 202 -5.45 -2.52 8.23
CA PHE A 202 -4.05 -2.60 8.59
C PHE A 202 -3.78 -1.77 9.84
N ARG A 203 -2.70 -2.09 10.54
CA ARG A 203 -2.23 -1.36 11.72
C ARG A 203 -0.75 -0.98 11.59
N PRO A 204 -0.31 0.11 12.23
CA PRO A 204 1.11 0.46 12.29
C PRO A 204 1.88 -0.47 13.22
#